data_AF-A0A927XBI0-F1
#
_entry.id   AF-A0A927XBI0-F1
#
_cell.length_a   1.000
_cell.length_b   1.000
_cell.length_c   1.000
_cell.angle_alpha   90.00
_cell.angle_beta   90.00
_cell.angle_gamma   90.00
#
_symmetry.space_group_name_H-M   'P 1'
#
loop_
_entity.id
_entity.type
_entity.pdbx_description
1 polymer ?
#
loop_
_entity_poly.entity_id
_entity_poly.type
_entity_poly.pdbx_seq_one_letter_code
_entity_poly.pdbx_strand_id
1 'polypeptide(L)'
;MNLFDIINRELSDKHLNEFEKVRYIYLRTCEIFSFDSKWHFADLFDDYELLNFIAGRKFDIRDIDDKLVVCYSYTRYILDELLREFTSIDTKVCMGTHCYLIGNINGEKWKLDATMGDLAAVKIGLQTEGFRNDNSNFRKNLEEIDKELGYIYVKRKDILSTMNDLNITEKVYLINQLLSKSNSRYHYSDAHFFLVWLMSSFYLNIKAGTYVNYDYEFHRLIEVLDNQSFFDMSKNEDGEYRIKQINQEDYLILKRDLKHN
;
A
#
# COMPACT_ATOMS: atom_id res chain seq x y z
N MET A 1 18.99 -0.73 6.85
CA MET A 1 18.32 -1.63 7.82
C MET A 1 18.49 -3.05 7.31
N ASN A 2 18.95 -3.98 8.14
CA ASN A 2 19.05 -5.38 7.72
C ASN A 2 17.70 -6.10 7.89
N LEU A 3 16.94 -6.22 6.80
CA LEU A 3 15.62 -6.87 6.79
C LEU A 3 15.74 -8.39 6.95
N PHE A 4 16.77 -9.00 6.35
CA PHE A 4 17.06 -10.43 6.52
C PHE A 4 17.20 -10.79 8.00
N ASP A 5 18.02 -10.05 8.77
CA ASP A 5 18.25 -10.33 10.19
C ASP A 5 16.97 -10.15 11.02
N ILE A 6 16.14 -9.15 10.68
CA ILE A 6 14.85 -8.91 11.34
C ILE A 6 13.93 -10.12 11.14
N ILE A 7 13.73 -10.54 9.89
CA ILE A 7 12.85 -11.66 9.55
C ILE A 7 13.39 -12.97 10.13
N ASN A 8 14.70 -13.22 10.02
CA ASN A 8 15.34 -14.42 10.55
C ASN A 8 15.10 -14.56 12.07
N ARG A 9 15.34 -13.49 12.83
CA ARG A 9 15.10 -13.46 14.27
C ARG A 9 13.61 -13.70 14.58
N GLU A 10 12.74 -12.94 13.93
CA GLU A 10 11.29 -13.02 14.18
C GLU A 10 10.69 -14.39 13.83
N LEU A 11 11.22 -15.08 12.81
CA LEU A 11 10.84 -16.45 12.46
C LEU A 11 11.44 -17.49 13.40
N SER A 12 12.67 -17.30 13.89
CA SER A 12 13.33 -18.25 14.80
C SER A 12 12.61 -18.42 16.13
N ASP A 13 11.89 -17.37 16.56
CA ASP A 13 11.09 -17.36 17.78
C ASP A 13 9.68 -17.98 17.59
N LYS A 14 9.35 -18.46 16.39
CA LYS A 14 8.02 -18.97 16.04
C LYS A 14 8.08 -20.39 15.47
N HIS A 15 7.16 -21.24 15.89
CA HIS A 15 6.97 -22.59 15.33
C HIS A 15 5.94 -22.57 14.19
N LEU A 16 6.30 -21.94 13.06
CA LEU A 16 5.42 -21.79 11.90
C LEU A 16 5.62 -22.91 10.89
N ASN A 17 4.52 -23.41 10.31
CA ASN A 17 4.57 -24.23 9.10
C ASN A 17 4.91 -23.37 7.86
N GLU A 18 5.18 -24.02 6.72
CA GLU A 18 5.59 -23.30 5.51
C GLU A 18 4.57 -22.25 5.03
N PHE A 19 3.28 -22.54 5.10
CA PHE A 19 2.25 -21.58 4.72
C PHE A 19 2.25 -20.36 5.65
N GLU A 20 2.33 -20.59 6.95
CA GLU A 20 2.39 -19.54 7.96
C GLU A 20 3.65 -18.69 7.82
N LYS A 21 4.81 -19.27 7.49
CA LYS A 21 6.03 -18.49 7.20
C LYS A 21 5.84 -17.57 6.01
N VAL A 22 5.31 -18.09 4.90
CA VAL A 22 5.04 -17.30 3.69
C VAL A 22 4.07 -16.17 4.00
N ARG A 23 3.00 -16.46 4.75
CA ARG A 23 2.02 -15.47 5.18
C ARG A 23 2.64 -14.42 6.11
N TYR A 24 3.44 -14.84 7.07
CA TYR A 24 4.14 -13.97 8.00
C TYR A 24 5.06 -13.01 7.27
N ILE A 25 5.92 -13.52 6.38
CA ILE A 25 6.84 -12.71 5.56
C ILE A 25 6.03 -11.68 4.76
N TYR A 26 4.96 -12.11 4.09
CA TYR A 26 4.10 -11.22 3.31
C TYR A 26 3.52 -10.07 4.14
N LEU A 27 2.93 -10.37 5.30
CA LEU A 27 2.36 -9.36 6.19
C LEU A 27 3.44 -8.43 6.76
N ARG A 28 4.55 -9.01 7.20
CA ARG A 28 5.63 -8.27 7.84
C ARG A 28 6.30 -7.29 6.88
N THR A 29 6.50 -7.67 5.62
CA THR A 29 7.00 -6.74 4.61
C THR A 29 5.96 -5.66 4.26
N CYS A 30 4.66 -5.95 4.32
CA CYS A 30 3.62 -4.92 4.17
C CYS A 30 3.65 -3.88 5.31
N GLU A 31 3.97 -4.28 6.54
CA GLU A 31 4.15 -3.33 7.65
C GLU A 31 5.37 -2.42 7.46
N ILE A 32 6.44 -2.95 6.85
CA ILE A 32 7.72 -2.25 6.72
C ILE A 32 7.73 -1.30 5.52
N PHE A 33 7.17 -1.72 4.39
CA PHE A 33 7.30 -1.00 3.11
C PHE A 33 6.01 -0.27 2.73
N SER A 34 6.15 0.90 2.12
CA SER A 34 5.05 1.70 1.58
C SER A 34 5.14 1.78 0.07
N PHE A 35 4.02 1.98 -0.61
CA PHE A 35 4.06 2.25 -2.04
C PHE A 35 4.70 3.63 -2.32
N ASP A 36 5.61 3.73 -3.29
CA ASP A 36 6.18 5.02 -3.72
C ASP A 36 5.11 5.79 -4.52
N SER A 37 4.42 6.72 -3.86
CA SER A 37 3.36 7.52 -4.48
C SER A 37 3.86 8.37 -5.64
N LYS A 38 5.17 8.68 -5.71
CA LYS A 38 5.76 9.40 -6.85
C LYS A 38 5.56 8.64 -8.16
N TRP A 39 5.44 7.32 -8.12
CA TRP A 39 5.11 6.52 -9.30
C TRP A 39 3.77 6.91 -9.93
N HIS A 40 2.73 7.10 -9.12
CA HIS A 40 1.40 7.47 -9.64
C HIS A 40 1.40 8.87 -10.23
N PHE A 41 2.12 9.81 -9.59
CA PHE A 41 2.25 11.16 -10.12
C PHE A 41 3.06 11.18 -11.41
N ALA A 42 4.16 10.43 -11.46
CA ALA A 42 4.98 10.33 -12.66
C ALA A 42 4.19 9.73 -13.84
N ASP A 43 3.37 8.71 -13.58
CA ASP A 43 2.44 8.14 -14.57
C ASP A 43 1.38 9.15 -15.02
N LEU A 44 0.79 9.90 -14.07
CA LEU A 44 -0.24 10.90 -14.37
C LEU A 44 0.29 12.08 -15.19
N PHE A 45 1.54 12.48 -14.98
CA PHE A 45 2.17 13.62 -15.65
C PHE A 45 3.08 13.23 -16.83
N ASP A 46 3.06 11.97 -17.27
CA ASP A 46 3.92 11.44 -18.34
C ASP A 46 5.43 11.68 -18.08
N ASP A 47 5.87 11.67 -16.82
CA ASP A 47 7.27 11.83 -16.43
C ASP A 47 8.01 10.47 -16.52
N TYR A 48 8.37 10.11 -17.75
CA TYR A 48 9.05 8.84 -18.04
C TYR A 48 10.43 8.71 -17.38
N GLU A 49 11.13 9.82 -17.12
CA GLU A 49 12.43 9.77 -16.44
C GLU A 49 12.25 9.34 -14.99
N LEU A 50 11.30 9.95 -14.28
CA LEU A 50 10.98 9.61 -12.91
C LEU A 50 10.40 8.19 -12.80
N LEU A 51 9.52 7.78 -13.72
CA LEU A 51 9.02 6.40 -13.79
C LEU A 51 10.18 5.40 -13.90
N ASN A 52 11.09 5.60 -14.86
CA ASN A 52 12.21 4.69 -15.06
C ASN A 52 13.17 4.67 -13.85
N PHE A 53 13.40 5.83 -13.22
CA PHE A 53 14.18 5.92 -11.99
C PHE A 53 13.56 5.10 -10.85
N ILE A 54 12.25 5.23 -10.63
CA ILE A 54 11.54 4.51 -9.57
C ILE A 54 11.46 2.99 -9.87
N ALA A 55 11.08 2.60 -11.09
CA ALA A 55 11.02 1.19 -11.49
C ALA A 55 12.40 0.51 -11.46
N GLY A 56 13.46 1.28 -11.74
CA GLY A 56 14.84 0.79 -11.77
C GLY A 56 15.45 0.54 -10.39
N ARG A 57 14.79 0.98 -9.30
CA ARG A 57 15.32 0.77 -7.94
C ARG A 57 15.47 -0.72 -7.63
N LYS A 58 16.65 -1.07 -7.13
CA LYS A 58 16.99 -2.41 -6.64
C LYS A 58 17.19 -2.32 -5.14
N PHE A 59 16.81 -3.39 -4.45
CA PHE A 59 16.95 -3.48 -3.01
C PHE A 59 17.84 -4.67 -2.66
N ASP A 60 18.66 -4.50 -1.61
CA ASP A 60 19.33 -5.59 -0.93
C ASP A 60 18.65 -5.81 0.42
N ILE A 61 18.08 -7.00 0.64
CA ILE A 61 17.40 -7.35 1.90
C ILE A 61 18.33 -7.29 3.12
N ARG A 62 19.65 -7.24 2.93
CA ARG A 62 20.64 -7.08 4.02
C ARG A 62 20.94 -5.61 4.32
N ASP A 63 20.64 -4.69 3.40
CA ASP A 63 20.82 -3.26 3.61
C ASP A 63 19.74 -2.42 2.90
N ILE A 64 18.60 -2.28 3.57
CA ILE A 64 17.46 -1.46 3.13
C ILE A 64 17.63 -0.02 3.64
N ASP A 65 17.86 0.93 2.74
CA ASP A 65 17.98 2.37 3.01
C ASP A 65 16.70 3.16 2.68
N ASP A 66 15.91 2.69 1.72
CA ASP A 66 14.59 3.22 1.34
C ASP A 66 13.48 2.19 1.61
N LYS A 67 12.31 2.65 2.08
CA LYS A 67 11.13 1.82 2.34
C LYS A 67 9.99 2.09 1.36
N LEU A 68 10.20 2.95 0.37
CA LEU A 68 9.26 3.23 -0.71
C LEU A 68 9.52 2.28 -1.88
N VAL A 69 8.48 1.55 -2.27
CA VAL A 69 8.58 0.50 -3.30
C VAL A 69 7.47 0.63 -4.33
N VAL A 70 7.73 0.10 -5.53
CA VAL A 70 6.70 -0.18 -6.55
C VAL A 70 6.61 -1.67 -6.83
N CYS A 71 5.57 -2.09 -7.57
CA CYS A 71 5.24 -3.50 -7.80
C CYS A 71 6.45 -4.33 -8.25
N TYR A 72 7.23 -3.83 -9.20
CA TYR A 72 8.42 -4.52 -9.69
C TYR A 72 9.48 -4.68 -8.59
N SER A 73 9.89 -3.56 -7.97
CA SER A 73 10.96 -3.56 -6.98
C SER A 73 10.63 -4.38 -5.73
N TYR A 74 9.38 -4.28 -5.23
CA TYR A 74 8.90 -5.05 -4.09
C TYR A 74 8.86 -6.54 -4.41
N THR A 75 8.20 -6.90 -5.52
CA THR A 75 7.99 -8.31 -5.87
C THR A 75 9.32 -9.01 -6.12
N ARG A 76 10.23 -8.38 -6.87
CA ARG A 76 11.47 -9.00 -7.31
C ARG A 76 12.58 -8.98 -6.26
N TYR A 77 12.79 -7.84 -5.59
CA TYR A 77 13.99 -7.65 -4.76
C TYR A 77 13.71 -7.76 -3.25
N ILE A 78 12.44 -7.74 -2.85
CA ILE A 78 12.06 -7.90 -1.44
C ILE A 78 11.36 -9.24 -1.22
N LEU A 79 10.17 -9.41 -1.80
CA LEU A 79 9.33 -10.56 -1.46
C LEU A 79 9.90 -11.88 -2.02
N ASP A 80 10.34 -11.91 -3.27
CA ASP A 80 10.91 -13.14 -3.87
C ASP A 80 12.17 -13.59 -3.12
N GLU A 81 13.09 -12.66 -2.85
CA GLU A 81 14.35 -12.92 -2.15
C GLU A 81 14.09 -13.46 -0.73
N LEU A 82 13.19 -12.83 0.05
CA LEU A 82 12.86 -13.31 1.39
C LEU A 82 12.21 -14.70 1.36
N LEU A 83 11.33 -14.97 0.41
CA LEU A 83 10.70 -16.28 0.31
C LEU A 83 11.72 -17.37 -0.05
N ARG A 84 12.66 -17.09 -0.96
CA ARG A 84 13.75 -18.02 -1.30
C ARG A 84 14.67 -18.32 -0.11
N GLU A 85 14.92 -17.32 0.73
CA GLU A 85 15.83 -17.46 1.88
C GLU A 85 15.19 -18.20 3.06
N PHE A 86 13.89 -18.00 3.31
CA PHE A 86 13.24 -18.43 4.56
C PHE A 86 12.22 -19.56 4.40
N THR A 87 11.93 -19.98 3.17
CA THR A 87 10.90 -20.99 2.88
C THR A 87 11.40 -21.96 1.81
N SER A 88 10.75 -23.12 1.71
CA SER A 88 11.04 -24.10 0.66
C SER A 88 10.13 -23.95 -0.57
N ILE A 89 9.39 -22.84 -0.70
CA ILE A 89 8.43 -22.68 -1.79
C ILE A 89 9.12 -22.25 -3.08
N ASP A 90 8.71 -22.85 -4.19
CA ASP A 90 9.10 -22.38 -5.51
C ASP A 90 8.24 -21.18 -5.90
N THR A 91 8.88 -20.04 -6.11
CA THR A 91 8.26 -18.80 -6.57
C THR A 91 8.63 -18.47 -8.02
N LYS A 92 7.66 -17.87 -8.72
CA LYS A 92 7.84 -17.30 -10.06
C LYS A 92 7.41 -15.84 -10.04
N VAL A 93 8.32 -14.95 -10.41
CA VAL A 93 8.01 -13.55 -10.68
C VAL A 93 7.26 -13.44 -12.01
N CYS A 94 6.04 -12.89 -11.97
CA CYS A 94 5.24 -12.57 -13.14
C CYS A 94 5.39 -11.08 -13.46
N MET A 95 5.85 -10.77 -14.66
CA MET A 95 6.10 -9.40 -15.12
C MET A 95 5.14 -9.02 -16.26
N GLY A 96 4.67 -7.77 -16.24
CA GLY A 96 3.77 -7.16 -17.21
C GLY A 96 3.63 -5.67 -16.89
N THR A 97 2.46 -5.08 -17.10
CA THR A 97 2.14 -3.73 -16.59
C THR A 97 2.12 -3.67 -15.06
N HIS A 98 1.94 -4.83 -14.42
CA HIS A 98 1.99 -5.01 -12.97
C HIS A 98 2.80 -6.26 -12.64
N CYS A 99 3.54 -6.22 -11.53
CA CYS A 99 4.40 -7.32 -11.10
C CYS A 99 3.87 -7.97 -9.82
N TYR A 100 3.85 -9.30 -9.80
CA TYR A 100 3.39 -10.11 -8.67
C TYR A 100 4.11 -11.46 -8.64
N LEU A 101 4.01 -12.19 -7.52
CA LEU A 101 4.54 -13.55 -7.39
C LEU A 101 3.44 -14.59 -7.57
N ILE A 102 3.84 -15.72 -8.14
CA ILE A 102 3.11 -16.97 -8.05
C ILE A 102 3.98 -17.97 -7.29
N GLY A 103 3.46 -18.55 -6.21
CA GLY A 103 4.14 -19.59 -5.43
C GLY A 103 3.32 -20.88 -5.37
N ASN A 104 3.98 -22.03 -5.25
CA ASN A 104 3.32 -23.28 -4.89
C ASN A 104 3.48 -23.53 -3.38
N ILE A 105 2.38 -23.48 -2.64
CA ILE A 105 2.37 -23.67 -1.19
C ILE A 105 1.44 -24.83 -0.88
N ASN A 106 1.98 -25.90 -0.28
CA ASN A 106 1.23 -27.12 0.06
C ASN A 106 0.48 -27.74 -1.14
N GLY A 107 1.06 -27.68 -2.34
CA GLY A 107 0.47 -28.23 -3.57
C GLY A 107 -0.55 -27.32 -4.25
N GLU A 108 -0.85 -26.16 -3.67
CA GLU A 108 -1.74 -25.17 -4.25
C GLU A 108 -0.99 -23.97 -4.83
N LYS A 109 -1.55 -23.41 -5.90
CA LYS A 109 -1.00 -22.22 -6.55
C LYS A 109 -1.54 -20.96 -5.91
N TRP A 110 -0.65 -20.14 -5.38
CA TRP A 110 -0.94 -18.87 -4.73
C TRP A 110 -0.41 -17.71 -5.55
N LYS A 111 -1.21 -16.64 -5.65
CA LYS A 111 -0.79 -15.32 -6.10
C LYS A 111 -0.50 -14.45 -4.87
N LEU A 112 0.65 -13.79 -4.86
CA LEU A 112 1.07 -12.85 -3.82
C LEU A 112 1.35 -11.48 -4.46
N ASP A 113 0.56 -10.47 -4.09
CA ASP A 113 0.52 -9.17 -4.77
C ASP A 113 0.23 -8.01 -3.80
N ALA A 114 1.24 -7.67 -2.99
CA ALA A 114 1.04 -6.69 -1.93
C ALA A 114 0.81 -5.27 -2.44
N THR A 115 1.37 -4.96 -3.61
CA THR A 115 1.31 -3.62 -4.20
C THR A 115 -0.05 -3.25 -4.79
N MET A 116 -1.02 -4.18 -4.78
CA MET A 116 -2.43 -3.92 -5.10
C MET A 116 -3.26 -3.34 -3.93
N GLY A 117 -2.62 -2.94 -2.83
CA GLY A 117 -3.28 -2.30 -1.70
C GLY A 117 -2.91 -2.87 -0.35
N ASP A 118 -2.34 -4.08 -0.30
CA ASP A 118 -2.05 -4.75 0.97
C ASP A 118 -0.94 -4.06 1.76
N LEU A 119 0.01 -3.40 1.10
CA LEU A 119 1.02 -2.57 1.79
C LEU A 119 0.37 -1.54 2.72
N ALA A 120 -0.74 -0.93 2.30
CA ALA A 120 -1.50 -0.01 3.14
C ALA A 120 -2.46 -0.78 4.05
N ALA A 121 -3.21 -1.75 3.51
CA ALA A 121 -4.24 -2.48 4.22
C ALA A 121 -3.73 -3.14 5.52
N VAL A 122 -2.56 -3.78 5.47
CA VAL A 122 -1.97 -4.43 6.65
C VAL A 122 -1.68 -3.42 7.75
N LYS A 123 -1.15 -2.24 7.42
CA LYS A 123 -0.79 -1.22 8.41
C LYS A 123 -1.99 -0.70 9.19
N ILE A 124 -3.17 -0.67 8.59
CA ILE A 124 -4.43 -0.24 9.24
C ILE A 124 -5.29 -1.42 9.73
N GLY A 125 -4.76 -2.65 9.71
CA GLY A 125 -5.46 -3.85 10.19
C GLY A 125 -6.61 -4.32 9.29
N LEU A 126 -6.56 -4.04 7.99
CA LEU A 126 -7.52 -4.55 7.02
C LEU A 126 -7.08 -5.88 6.40
N GLN A 127 -8.08 -6.66 5.99
CA GLN A 127 -7.90 -7.87 5.20
C GLN A 127 -7.11 -7.59 3.91
N THR A 128 -6.11 -8.44 3.65
CA THR A 128 -5.34 -8.46 2.40
C THR A 128 -6.12 -9.10 1.26
N GLU A 129 -6.05 -8.53 0.06
CA GLU A 129 -6.69 -9.06 -1.16
C GLU A 129 -5.67 -9.60 -2.19
N GLY A 130 -4.40 -9.21 -2.05
CA GLY A 130 -3.30 -9.62 -2.92
C GLY A 130 -2.73 -11.00 -2.62
N PHE A 131 -2.99 -11.54 -1.43
CA PHE A 131 -2.62 -12.91 -1.04
C PHE A 131 -3.79 -13.86 -1.25
N ARG A 132 -3.78 -14.62 -2.36
CA ARG A 132 -4.95 -15.42 -2.75
C ARG A 132 -4.60 -16.65 -3.59
N ASN A 133 -5.42 -17.69 -3.48
CA ASN A 133 -5.47 -18.81 -4.41
C ASN A 133 -6.83 -18.84 -5.12
N ASP A 134 -7.01 -19.77 -6.05
CA ASP A 134 -8.28 -19.97 -6.77
C ASP A 134 -9.35 -20.67 -5.90
N ASN A 135 -9.00 -21.11 -4.68
CA ASN A 135 -9.87 -21.86 -3.77
C ASN A 135 -10.54 -20.94 -2.72
N SER A 136 -11.83 -20.69 -2.89
CA SER A 136 -12.61 -19.77 -2.05
C SER A 136 -12.69 -20.14 -0.57
N ASN A 137 -12.50 -21.41 -0.20
CA ASN A 137 -12.56 -21.86 1.20
C ASN A 137 -11.39 -21.35 2.04
N PHE A 138 -10.24 -21.06 1.44
CA PHE A 138 -9.06 -20.60 2.17
C PHE A 138 -9.18 -19.19 2.74
N ARG A 139 -10.10 -18.37 2.22
CA ARG A 139 -10.32 -17.00 2.74
C ARG A 139 -10.76 -16.99 4.21
N LYS A 140 -11.47 -18.03 4.68
CA LYS A 140 -11.88 -18.13 6.10
C LYS A 140 -10.69 -18.47 6.99
N ASN A 141 -9.81 -19.36 6.52
CA ASN A 141 -8.65 -19.81 7.28
C ASN A 141 -7.59 -18.70 7.42
N LEU A 142 -7.51 -17.76 6.48
CA LEU A 142 -6.58 -16.61 6.56
C LEU A 142 -6.85 -15.72 7.78
N GLU A 143 -8.11 -15.53 8.18
CA GLU A 143 -8.44 -14.71 9.36
C GLU A 143 -7.89 -15.33 10.66
N GLU A 144 -7.98 -16.66 10.79
CA GLU A 144 -7.47 -17.39 11.96
C GLU A 144 -5.94 -17.34 12.00
N ILE A 145 -5.30 -17.59 10.86
CA ILE A 145 -3.84 -17.53 10.71
C ILE A 145 -3.31 -16.13 11.02
N ASP A 146 -3.93 -15.08 10.48
CA ASP A 146 -3.51 -13.70 10.73
C ASP A 146 -3.58 -13.37 12.23
N LYS A 147 -4.63 -13.83 12.93
CA LYS A 147 -4.77 -13.65 14.39
C LYS A 147 -3.69 -14.41 15.16
N GLU A 148 -3.39 -15.65 14.77
CA GLU A 148 -2.30 -16.45 15.39
C GLU A 148 -0.92 -15.81 15.17
N LEU A 149 -0.73 -15.15 14.03
CA LEU A 149 0.48 -14.38 13.72
C LEU A 149 0.53 -13.03 14.45
N GLY A 150 -0.54 -12.62 15.15
CA GLY A 150 -0.64 -11.38 15.92
C GLY A 150 -1.14 -10.17 15.14
N TYR A 151 -1.74 -10.37 13.96
CA TYR A 151 -2.28 -9.32 13.11
C TYR A 151 -3.78 -9.14 13.34
N ILE A 152 -4.21 -7.87 13.36
CA ILE A 152 -5.63 -7.51 13.45
C ILE A 152 -6.25 -7.65 12.06
N TYR A 153 -7.38 -8.35 12.01
CA TYR A 153 -8.12 -8.61 10.79
C TYR A 153 -9.47 -7.92 10.81
N VAL A 154 -9.63 -6.87 10.01
CA VAL A 154 -10.92 -6.24 9.72
C VAL A 154 -11.28 -6.48 8.26
N LYS A 155 -12.44 -7.08 8.00
CA LYS A 155 -12.89 -7.36 6.64
C LYS A 155 -13.07 -6.06 5.88
N ARG A 156 -12.43 -5.98 4.70
CA ARG A 156 -12.50 -4.81 3.84
C ARG A 156 -13.94 -4.46 3.46
N LYS A 157 -14.77 -5.47 3.15
CA LYS A 157 -16.19 -5.28 2.80
C LYS A 157 -16.97 -4.58 3.93
N ASP A 158 -16.67 -4.86 5.18
CA ASP A 158 -17.39 -4.29 6.32
C ASP A 158 -17.09 -2.78 6.39
N ILE A 159 -15.82 -2.39 6.26
CA ILE A 159 -15.42 -0.98 6.16
C ILE A 159 -16.02 -0.30 4.92
N LEU A 160 -15.94 -0.95 3.74
CA LEU A 160 -16.50 -0.40 2.51
C LEU A 160 -18.02 -0.17 2.63
N SER A 161 -18.73 -1.09 3.26
CA SER A 161 -20.17 -0.97 3.49
C SER A 161 -20.49 0.20 4.42
N THR A 162 -19.76 0.35 5.53
CA THR A 162 -19.90 1.50 6.43
C THR A 162 -19.61 2.81 5.69
N MET A 163 -18.54 2.86 4.90
CA MET A 163 -18.12 4.08 4.21
C MET A 163 -19.06 4.56 3.11
N ASN A 164 -19.80 3.67 2.46
CA ASN A 164 -20.77 4.08 1.43
C ASN A 164 -21.88 4.98 2.00
N ASP A 165 -22.21 4.81 3.27
CA ASP A 165 -23.24 5.57 3.97
C ASP A 165 -22.72 6.85 4.62
N LEU A 166 -21.39 7.07 4.61
CA LEU A 166 -20.74 8.21 5.24
C LEU A 166 -20.54 9.38 4.26
N ASN A 167 -20.72 10.61 4.77
CA ASN A 167 -20.28 11.81 4.07
C ASN A 167 -18.74 11.96 4.12
N ILE A 168 -18.18 12.90 3.36
CA ILE A 168 -16.72 13.07 3.24
C ILE A 168 -16.02 13.30 4.59
N THR A 169 -16.61 14.10 5.48
CA THR A 169 -16.06 14.41 6.81
C THR A 169 -16.05 13.15 7.69
N GLU A 170 -17.14 12.38 7.66
CA GLU A 170 -17.25 11.12 8.40
C GLU A 170 -16.29 10.06 7.85
N LYS A 171 -16.08 10.00 6.53
CA LYS A 171 -15.07 9.14 5.90
C LYS A 171 -13.68 9.49 6.40
N VAL A 172 -13.31 10.77 6.41
CA VAL A 172 -12.00 11.21 6.94
C VAL A 172 -11.86 10.89 8.42
N TYR A 173 -12.91 11.08 9.21
CA TYR A 173 -12.89 10.73 10.63
C TYR A 173 -12.70 9.22 10.87
N LEU A 174 -13.40 8.37 10.11
CA LEU A 174 -13.23 6.92 10.17
C LEU A 174 -11.80 6.52 9.76
N ILE A 175 -11.25 7.12 8.71
CA ILE A 175 -9.86 6.89 8.29
C ILE A 175 -8.89 7.26 9.41
N ASN A 176 -9.08 8.42 10.04
CA ASN A 176 -8.27 8.83 11.19
C ASN A 176 -8.40 7.88 12.39
N GLN A 177 -9.57 7.31 12.64
CA GLN A 177 -9.74 6.27 13.65
C GLN A 177 -9.05 4.95 13.31
N LEU A 178 -9.06 4.54 12.03
CA LEU A 178 -8.36 3.34 11.57
C LEU A 178 -6.84 3.54 11.67
N LEU A 179 -6.37 4.73 11.28
CA LEU A 179 -4.98 5.13 11.43
C LEU A 179 -4.57 5.15 12.92
N SER A 180 -5.36 5.74 13.81
CA SER A 180 -4.99 5.82 15.24
C SER A 180 -4.98 4.48 15.97
N LYS A 181 -5.68 3.47 15.44
CA LYS A 181 -5.75 2.11 16.03
C LYS A 181 -4.59 1.21 15.67
N SER A 182 -3.77 1.55 14.68
CA SER A 182 -2.63 0.69 14.41
C SER A 182 -1.39 1.08 15.19
N ASN A 183 -0.60 0.06 15.47
CA ASN A 183 0.66 0.18 16.19
C ASN A 183 1.80 0.74 15.33
N SER A 184 1.58 1.04 14.04
CA SER A 184 2.63 1.57 13.16
C SER A 184 2.67 3.09 13.23
N ARG A 185 3.85 3.67 13.51
CA ARG A 185 4.13 5.09 13.25
C ARG A 185 4.04 5.30 11.73
N TYR A 186 2.88 5.71 11.23
CA TYR A 186 2.66 5.80 9.78
C TYR A 186 3.55 6.86 9.13
N HIS A 187 4.10 6.50 7.97
CA HIS A 187 4.69 7.45 7.04
C HIS A 187 3.58 8.05 6.14
N TYR A 188 3.74 9.32 5.73
CA TYR A 188 2.81 10.06 4.87
C TYR A 188 2.36 9.29 3.62
N SER A 189 3.26 8.50 3.04
CA SER A 189 3.03 7.62 1.89
C SER A 189 1.91 6.61 2.11
N ASP A 190 1.76 6.04 3.33
CA ASP A 190 0.77 5.00 3.61
C ASP A 190 -0.64 5.56 3.75
N ALA A 191 -0.78 6.66 4.49
CA ALA A 191 -2.05 7.35 4.64
C ALA A 191 -2.50 7.97 3.31
N HIS A 192 -1.56 8.54 2.54
CA HIS A 192 -1.84 9.08 1.22
C HIS A 192 -2.21 7.99 0.21
N PHE A 193 -1.44 6.91 0.11
CA PHE A 193 -1.79 5.80 -0.81
C PHE A 193 -3.10 5.15 -0.40
N PHE A 194 -3.35 4.97 0.90
CA PHE A 194 -4.66 4.50 1.37
C PHE A 194 -5.76 5.46 0.97
N LEU A 195 -5.62 6.77 1.21
CA LEU A 195 -6.60 7.78 0.80
C LEU A 195 -6.82 7.78 -0.72
N VAL A 196 -5.76 7.76 -1.53
CA VAL A 196 -5.83 7.72 -3.00
C VAL A 196 -6.49 6.43 -3.49
N TRP A 197 -6.10 5.28 -2.94
CA TRP A 197 -6.70 3.98 -3.24
C TRP A 197 -8.16 3.89 -2.81
N LEU A 198 -8.48 4.51 -1.69
CA LEU A 198 -9.81 4.52 -1.12
C LEU A 198 -10.71 5.43 -1.96
N MET A 199 -10.23 6.61 -2.33
CA MET A 199 -10.89 7.46 -3.32
C MET A 199 -11.05 6.76 -4.67
N SER A 200 -10.05 6.04 -5.16
CA SER A 200 -10.16 5.29 -6.42
C SER A 200 -11.06 4.06 -6.32
N SER A 201 -11.31 3.54 -5.12
CA SER A 201 -12.29 2.47 -4.89
C SER A 201 -13.73 2.99 -4.72
N PHE A 202 -13.93 4.23 -4.27
CA PHE A 202 -15.25 4.79 -3.93
C PHE A 202 -15.83 5.77 -4.95
N TYR A 203 -15.01 6.67 -5.48
CA TYR A 203 -15.48 7.64 -6.48
C TYR A 203 -15.48 7.06 -7.89
N LEU A 204 -14.70 6.00 -8.08
CA LEU A 204 -14.30 5.56 -9.40
C LEU A 204 -14.76 4.11 -9.59
N ASN A 205 -15.99 3.96 -10.09
CA ASN A 205 -16.39 2.80 -10.90
C ASN A 205 -15.61 2.82 -12.24
N ILE A 206 -14.31 3.08 -12.17
CA ILE A 206 -13.43 3.37 -13.29
C ILE A 206 -12.76 2.07 -13.65
N LYS A 207 -13.23 1.52 -14.77
CA LYS A 207 -12.41 0.64 -15.59
C LYS A 207 -11.06 1.34 -15.79
N ALA A 208 -9.98 0.60 -15.56
CA ALA A 208 -8.61 1.07 -15.84
C ALA A 208 -8.60 1.92 -17.12
N GLY A 209 -8.17 3.18 -17.02
CA GLY A 209 -8.12 4.13 -18.14
C GLY A 209 -9.25 5.16 -18.26
N THR A 210 -10.04 5.43 -17.21
CA THR A 210 -11.02 6.54 -17.25
C THR A 210 -10.50 7.75 -16.48
N TYR A 211 -10.45 8.92 -17.12
CA TYR A 211 -10.08 10.20 -16.52
C TYR A 211 -11.14 10.67 -15.52
N VAL A 212 -10.71 11.04 -14.31
CA VAL A 212 -11.57 11.61 -13.27
C VAL A 212 -11.58 13.13 -13.41
N ASN A 213 -12.73 13.75 -13.25
CA ASN A 213 -12.78 15.20 -13.10
C ASN A 213 -12.48 15.56 -11.63
N TYR A 214 -11.23 15.98 -11.38
CA TYR A 214 -10.58 16.08 -10.07
C TYR A 214 -11.01 17.28 -9.19
N ASP A 215 -11.88 18.18 -9.66
CA ASP A 215 -11.91 19.54 -9.10
C ASP A 215 -12.67 19.74 -7.77
N TYR A 216 -13.82 19.10 -7.50
CA TYR A 216 -14.65 19.49 -6.34
C TYR A 216 -14.40 18.67 -5.07
N GLU A 217 -14.36 17.34 -5.20
CA GLU A 217 -14.28 16.43 -4.05
C GLU A 217 -12.83 16.30 -3.53
N PHE A 218 -11.84 16.48 -4.41
CA PHE A 218 -10.44 16.61 -4.01
C PHE A 218 -10.21 17.91 -3.24
N HIS A 219 -10.81 19.03 -3.64
CA HIS A 219 -10.74 20.29 -2.87
C HIS A 219 -11.32 20.15 -1.47
N ARG A 220 -12.48 19.48 -1.31
CA ARG A 220 -13.04 19.21 0.03
C ARG A 220 -12.15 18.31 0.88
N LEU A 221 -11.54 17.28 0.30
CA LEU A 221 -10.60 16.43 1.03
C LEU A 221 -9.36 17.23 1.47
N ILE A 222 -8.83 18.05 0.58
CA ILE A 222 -7.72 18.95 0.85
C ILE A 222 -8.06 19.95 1.97
N GLU A 223 -9.24 20.57 1.95
CA GLU A 223 -9.71 21.46 3.02
C GLU A 223 -9.85 20.75 4.37
N VAL A 224 -10.26 19.47 4.38
CA VAL A 224 -10.35 18.69 5.62
C VAL A 224 -8.96 18.29 6.13
N LEU A 225 -8.01 18.00 5.25
CA LEU A 225 -6.61 17.69 5.62
C LEU A 225 -5.87 18.93 6.14
N ASP A 226 -6.13 20.11 5.57
CA ASP A 226 -5.61 21.41 6.01
C ASP A 226 -6.03 21.72 7.46
N ASN A 227 -7.27 21.38 7.83
CA ASN A 227 -7.80 21.57 9.18
C ASN A 227 -7.27 20.59 10.24
N GLN A 228 -6.48 19.57 9.87
CA GLN A 228 -6.05 18.49 10.78
C GLN A 228 -4.61 18.66 11.30
N SER A 229 -3.91 19.78 11.02
CA SER A 229 -2.58 20.10 11.57
C SER A 229 -1.47 19.08 11.31
N PHE A 230 -1.61 18.24 10.29
CA PHE A 230 -0.54 17.33 9.81
C PHE A 230 0.21 17.88 8.60
N PHE A 231 -0.41 18.83 7.88
CA PHE A 231 0.13 19.44 6.66
C PHE A 231 0.15 20.95 6.80
N ASP A 232 1.23 21.56 6.30
CA ASP A 232 1.29 22.98 5.98
C ASP A 232 0.93 23.11 4.50
N MET A 233 -0.20 23.75 4.25
CA MET A 233 -0.75 23.93 2.92
C MET A 233 -0.78 25.40 2.56
N SER A 234 -0.23 25.73 1.39
CA SER A 234 -0.33 27.08 0.85
C SER A 234 -0.83 27.04 -0.58
N LYS A 235 -1.76 27.93 -0.90
CA LYS A 235 -2.25 28.15 -2.25
C LYS A 235 -1.64 29.43 -2.77
N ASN A 236 -1.02 29.40 -3.94
CA ASN A 236 -0.56 30.64 -4.58
C ASN A 236 -1.70 31.31 -5.36
N GLU A 237 -1.43 32.53 -5.83
CA GLU A 237 -2.40 33.34 -6.59
C GLU A 237 -2.85 32.67 -7.89
N ASP A 238 -2.03 31.79 -8.45
CA ASP A 238 -2.31 31.01 -9.67
C ASP A 238 -3.18 29.76 -9.40
N GLY A 239 -3.53 29.50 -8.14
CA GLY A 239 -4.35 28.36 -7.73
C GLY A 239 -3.58 27.04 -7.60
N GLU A 240 -2.25 27.07 -7.62
CA GLU A 240 -1.41 25.92 -7.30
C GLU A 240 -1.40 25.67 -5.79
N TYR A 241 -1.58 24.40 -5.40
CA TYR A 241 -1.47 23.98 -4.01
C TYR A 241 -0.06 23.45 -3.76
N ARG A 242 0.58 23.99 -2.73
CA ARG A 242 1.81 23.46 -2.16
C ARG A 242 1.45 22.74 -0.87
N ILE A 243 1.70 21.45 -0.83
CA ILE A 243 1.41 20.60 0.32
C ILE A 243 2.73 20.14 0.92
N LYS A 244 2.97 20.46 2.18
CA LYS A 244 4.16 20.09 2.94
C LYS A 244 3.71 19.37 4.22
N GLN A 245 4.36 18.30 4.61
CA GLN A 245 4.11 17.73 5.94
C GLN A 245 4.76 18.62 7.00
N ILE A 246 4.06 18.90 8.10
CA ILE A 246 4.67 19.67 9.20
C ILE A 246 5.91 18.90 9.70
N ASN A 247 7.08 19.55 9.66
CA ASN A 247 8.42 19.02 9.97
C ASN A 247 9.17 18.23 8.87
N GLN A 248 8.75 18.26 7.60
CA GLN A 248 9.56 17.78 6.47
C GLN A 248 9.87 18.91 5.48
N GLU A 249 11.01 18.91 4.79
CA GLU A 249 11.35 19.98 3.83
C GLU A 249 10.73 19.80 2.44
N ASP A 250 10.43 18.57 2.05
CA ASP A 250 9.87 18.25 0.74
C ASP A 250 8.40 18.70 0.61
N TYR A 251 8.05 19.23 -0.56
CA TYR A 251 6.70 19.69 -0.87
C TYR A 251 6.18 19.07 -2.17
N LEU A 252 4.88 18.79 -2.21
CA LEU A 252 4.15 18.43 -3.42
C LEU A 252 3.55 19.70 -4.02
N ILE A 253 3.84 20.01 -5.29
CA ILE A 253 3.15 21.06 -6.04
C ILE A 253 2.07 20.42 -6.89
N LEU A 254 0.81 20.80 -6.65
CA LEU A 254 -0.32 20.43 -7.48
C LEU A 254 -0.76 21.65 -8.29
N LYS A 255 -0.63 21.55 -9.61
CA LYS A 255 -1.09 22.59 -10.55
C LYS A 255 -2.45 22.20 -11.11
N ARG A 256 -3.39 23.14 -11.12
CA ARG A 256 -4.65 22.99 -11.84
C ARG A 256 -4.39 23.27 -13.32
N ASP A 257 -4.54 22.26 -14.18
CA ASP A 257 -4.47 22.49 -15.62
C ASP A 257 -5.81 23.08 -16.08
N LEU A 258 -5.88 24.40 -16.22
CA LEU A 258 -7.09 25.15 -16.60
C LEU A 258 -7.46 25.01 -18.09
N LYS A 259 -6.89 24.03 -18.80
CA LYS A 259 -7.03 23.91 -20.27
C LYS A 259 -8.38 23.38 -20.77
N HIS A 260 -9.31 23.04 -19.88
CA HIS A 260 -10.65 22.59 -20.27
C HIS A 260 -11.73 23.41 -19.56
N ASN A 261 -11.95 24.63 -20.05
CA ASN A 261 -13.22 25.35 -19.96
C ASN A 261 -13.92 25.29 -21.32
#